data_AF-A0AAE3J516-F1
#
_entry.id   AF-A0AAE3J516-F1
#
_cell.length_a   1.000
_cell.length_b   1.000
_cell.length_c   1.000
_cell.angle_alpha   90.00
_cell.angle_beta   90.00
_cell.angle_gamma   90.00
#
_symmetry.space_group_name_H-M   'P 1'
#
loop_
_entity.id
_entity.type
_entity.pdbx_description
1 polymer ?
#
loop_
_entity_poly.entity_id
_entity_poly.type
_entity_poly.pdbx_seq_one_letter_code
_entity_poly.pdbx_strand_id
1 'polypeptide(L)'
;MQITTLPKDDVKRGEIYYISRGGYNTGSEQQADRPGVIVSNDKNNKNSQTLEVVYLTTQPKNELPTHCTIRSTGRVSTVLCEQIHTVAVERIGKYIGVCTAQEMQNIDIGLMISIGLGDGGTTKDKTVVADQKEEKKAEEKKTETKVQMETNEELIKARTERDIFKKLYEQMTERLLERRE
;
A
#
# COMPACT_ATOMS: atom_id res chain seq x y z
N MET A 1 -4.56 -21.48 -33.42
CA MET A 1 -4.09 -20.35 -32.60
C MET A 1 -3.07 -20.89 -31.62
N GLN A 2 -1.82 -20.45 -31.72
CA GLN A 2 -0.79 -20.82 -30.75
C GLN A 2 -1.11 -20.10 -29.44
N ILE A 3 -1.46 -20.86 -28.41
CA ILE A 3 -1.55 -20.37 -27.04
C ILE A 3 -0.10 -20.24 -26.57
N THR A 4 0.40 -19.02 -26.48
CA THR A 4 1.72 -18.75 -25.90
C THR A 4 1.60 -19.00 -24.40
N THR A 5 1.77 -20.25 -23.98
CA THR A 5 1.86 -20.63 -22.57
C THR A 5 3.11 -19.99 -21.99
N LEU A 6 2.92 -18.99 -21.11
CA LEU A 6 3.98 -18.60 -20.19
C LEU A 6 4.40 -19.85 -19.41
N PRO A 7 5.72 -20.07 -19.17
CA PRO A 7 6.16 -21.19 -18.37
C PRO A 7 5.57 -21.02 -16.97
N LYS A 8 4.58 -21.85 -16.66
CA LYS A 8 3.91 -21.97 -15.37
C LYS A 8 4.86 -21.92 -14.17
N ASP A 9 6.08 -22.44 -14.36
CA ASP A 9 7.08 -22.67 -13.32
C ASP A 9 7.47 -21.41 -12.53
N ASP A 10 7.18 -20.22 -13.06
CA ASP A 10 7.52 -18.94 -12.45
C ASP A 10 6.34 -18.14 -11.89
N VAL A 11 5.10 -18.64 -11.90
CA VAL A 11 3.97 -17.89 -11.33
C VAL A 11 4.08 -17.79 -9.80
N LYS A 12 4.17 -16.57 -9.28
CA LYS A 12 4.32 -16.29 -7.84
C LYS A 12 3.09 -15.67 -7.21
N ARG A 13 2.97 -15.89 -5.91
CA ARG A 13 1.97 -15.22 -5.07
C ARG A 13 2.15 -13.71 -5.12
N GLY A 14 1.04 -12.99 -5.29
CA GLY A 14 1.00 -11.54 -5.39
C GLY A 14 1.28 -10.98 -6.79
N GLU A 15 1.61 -11.82 -7.75
CA GLU A 15 1.64 -11.41 -9.15
C GLU A 15 0.21 -11.23 -9.70
N ILE A 16 0.08 -10.34 -10.67
CA ILE A 16 -1.18 -9.97 -11.29
C ILE A 16 -1.10 -10.34 -12.76
N TYR A 17 -2.04 -11.17 -13.20
CA TYR A 17 -2.14 -11.63 -14.58
C TYR A 17 -3.52 -11.30 -15.15
N TYR A 18 -3.56 -11.12 -16.47
CA TYR A 18 -4.83 -11.13 -17.19
C TYR A 18 -5.34 -12.57 -17.31
N ILE A 19 -6.57 -12.82 -16.86
CA ILE A 19 -7.16 -14.16 -16.86
C ILE A 19 -8.13 -14.28 -18.03
N SER A 20 -7.87 -15.19 -18.96
CA SER A 20 -8.72 -15.40 -20.13
C SER A 20 -10.09 -15.98 -19.75
N ARG A 21 -11.07 -15.75 -20.64
CA ARG A 21 -12.42 -16.33 -20.53
C ARG A 21 -12.34 -17.85 -20.40
N GLY A 22 -13.13 -18.40 -19.49
CA GLY A 22 -13.28 -19.84 -19.36
C GLY A 22 -14.33 -20.18 -18.32
N GLY A 23 -15.07 -21.26 -18.59
CA GLY A 23 -16.19 -21.70 -17.76
C GLY A 23 -17.47 -20.89 -17.97
N TYR A 24 -18.52 -21.32 -17.29
CA TYR A 24 -19.78 -20.59 -17.17
C TYR A 24 -19.86 -20.02 -15.75
N ASN A 25 -20.21 -18.74 -15.63
CA ASN A 25 -20.49 -18.10 -14.35
C ASN A 25 -22.00 -17.99 -14.16
N THR A 26 -22.48 -18.18 -12.94
CA THR A 26 -23.90 -18.08 -12.60
C THR A 26 -24.13 -16.92 -11.62
N GLY A 27 -25.13 -16.07 -11.90
CA GLY A 27 -25.52 -14.98 -11.00
C GLY A 27 -24.41 -13.93 -10.80
N SER A 28 -24.04 -13.68 -9.55
CA SER A 28 -23.09 -12.63 -9.14
C SER A 28 -21.63 -13.10 -9.07
N GLU A 29 -21.34 -14.32 -9.53
CA GLU A 29 -19.98 -14.80 -9.70
C GLU A 29 -19.20 -13.87 -10.61
N GLN A 30 -17.94 -13.58 -10.25
CA GLN A 30 -17.12 -12.75 -11.11
C GLN A 30 -16.78 -13.48 -12.40
N GLN A 31 -17.06 -12.79 -13.50
CA GLN A 31 -16.67 -13.24 -14.81
C GLN A 31 -15.16 -13.09 -14.99
N ALA A 32 -14.58 -14.07 -15.67
CA ALA A 32 -13.24 -14.03 -16.21
C ALA A 32 -13.06 -12.86 -17.22
N ASP A 33 -11.97 -12.85 -18.00
CA ASP A 33 -11.65 -11.77 -18.96
C ASP A 33 -11.19 -10.47 -18.29
N ARG A 34 -10.46 -10.61 -17.18
CA ARG A 34 -10.02 -9.48 -16.35
C ARG A 34 -8.72 -9.79 -15.62
N PRO A 35 -8.04 -8.75 -15.13
CA PRO A 35 -6.92 -8.92 -14.21
C PRO A 35 -7.34 -9.67 -12.94
N GLY A 36 -6.46 -10.54 -12.45
CA GLY A 36 -6.58 -11.20 -11.16
C GLY A 36 -5.23 -11.34 -10.48
N VAL A 37 -5.23 -11.27 -9.15
CA VAL A 37 -4.04 -11.47 -8.31
C VAL A 37 -3.95 -12.94 -7.93
N ILE A 38 -2.76 -13.52 -8.04
CA ILE A 38 -2.47 -14.87 -7.57
C ILE A 38 -2.36 -14.87 -6.04
N VAL A 39 -3.20 -15.63 -5.36
CA VAL A 39 -3.22 -15.69 -3.89
C VAL A 39 -2.75 -17.04 -3.34
N SER A 40 -2.70 -18.08 -4.18
CA SER A 40 -2.12 -19.37 -3.83
C SER A 40 -0.62 -19.26 -3.56
N ASN A 41 -0.12 -20.11 -2.66
CA ASN A 41 1.28 -20.16 -2.31
C ASN A 41 2.16 -20.69 -3.46
N ASP A 42 3.41 -20.25 -3.52
CA ASP A 42 4.35 -20.57 -4.61
C ASP A 42 4.60 -22.07 -4.79
N LYS A 43 4.55 -22.85 -3.71
CA LYS A 43 4.72 -24.30 -3.79
C LYS A 43 3.53 -24.94 -4.51
N ASN A 44 2.31 -24.47 -4.25
CA ASN A 44 1.12 -24.92 -4.99
C ASN A 44 1.21 -24.45 -6.45
N ASN A 45 1.61 -23.21 -6.71
CA ASN A 45 1.72 -22.67 -8.07
C ASN A 45 2.67 -23.50 -8.94
N LYS A 46 3.79 -23.94 -8.37
CA LYS A 46 4.77 -24.79 -9.04
C LYS A 46 4.23 -26.19 -9.35
N ASN A 47 3.49 -26.79 -8.43
CA ASN A 47 3.13 -28.23 -8.51
C ASN A 47 1.71 -28.50 -9.06
N SER A 48 0.78 -27.56 -8.93
CA SER A 48 -0.65 -27.75 -9.30
C SER A 48 -0.94 -27.21 -10.69
N GLN A 49 -1.81 -27.86 -11.48
CA GLN A 49 -2.29 -27.32 -12.77
C GLN A 49 -3.35 -26.22 -12.63
N THR A 50 -3.68 -25.87 -11.39
CA THR A 50 -4.62 -24.80 -11.04
C THR A 50 -3.99 -23.83 -10.05
N LEU A 51 -4.44 -22.58 -10.12
CA LEU A 51 -4.02 -21.47 -9.28
C LEU A 51 -5.24 -20.89 -8.56
N GLU A 52 -5.04 -20.35 -7.37
CA GLU A 52 -6.06 -19.57 -6.67
C GLU A 52 -5.87 -18.10 -7.03
N VAL A 53 -6.92 -17.51 -7.56
CA VAL A 53 -6.91 -16.15 -8.11
C VAL A 53 -8.08 -15.37 -7.54
N VAL A 54 -7.83 -14.11 -7.19
CA VAL A 54 -8.88 -13.15 -6.86
C VAL A 54 -8.96 -12.09 -7.95
N TYR A 55 -10.14 -11.90 -8.51
CA TYR A 55 -10.32 -10.95 -9.61
C TYR A 55 -10.34 -9.49 -9.14
N LEU A 56 -9.88 -8.62 -10.04
CA LEU A 56 -9.91 -7.17 -9.87
C LEU A 56 -11.14 -6.57 -10.55
N THR A 57 -11.71 -5.54 -9.92
CA THR A 57 -12.75 -4.69 -10.52
C THR A 57 -12.37 -3.22 -10.42
N THR A 58 -12.70 -2.44 -11.46
CA THR A 58 -12.60 -0.98 -11.43
C THR A 58 -13.96 -0.31 -11.17
N GLN A 59 -15.03 -1.11 -11.14
CA GLN A 59 -16.36 -0.59 -10.85
C GLN A 59 -16.47 -0.29 -9.35
N PRO A 60 -17.06 0.85 -8.95
CA PRO A 60 -17.37 1.13 -7.56
C PRO A 60 -18.20 -0.01 -6.94
N LYS A 61 -17.86 -0.38 -5.69
CA LYS A 61 -18.57 -1.39 -4.89
C LYS A 61 -18.85 -0.81 -3.50
N ASN A 62 -19.85 -1.39 -2.84
CA ASN A 62 -20.09 -1.13 -1.43
C ASN A 62 -18.87 -1.59 -0.63
N GLU A 63 -18.50 -0.84 0.41
CA GLU A 63 -17.35 -1.17 1.23
C GLU A 63 -17.65 -2.43 2.07
N LEU A 64 -16.91 -3.51 1.78
CA LEU A 64 -16.90 -4.72 2.59
C LEU A 64 -15.50 -4.94 3.18
N PRO A 65 -15.38 -5.58 4.36
CA PRO A 65 -14.08 -5.87 4.96
C PRO A 65 -13.21 -6.84 4.13
N THR A 66 -13.80 -7.52 3.14
CA THR A 66 -13.12 -8.38 2.17
C THR A 66 -12.61 -7.62 0.95
N HIS A 67 -12.88 -6.33 0.84
CA HIS A 67 -12.46 -5.51 -0.31
C HIS A 67 -11.12 -4.84 -0.05
N CYS A 68 -10.17 -5.04 -0.94
CA CYS A 68 -8.84 -4.43 -0.84
C CYS A 68 -8.58 -3.53 -2.04
N THR A 69 -8.16 -2.30 -1.80
CA THR A 69 -7.76 -1.39 -2.89
C THR A 69 -6.34 -1.73 -3.36
N ILE A 70 -6.16 -1.83 -4.67
CA ILE A 70 -4.88 -2.07 -5.32
C ILE A 70 -4.59 -0.97 -6.37
N ARG A 71 -3.33 -0.56 -6.46
CA ARG A 71 -2.82 0.46 -7.39
C ARG A 71 -1.72 -0.08 -8.30
N SER A 72 -1.19 -1.26 -7.99
CA SER A 72 -0.09 -1.91 -8.71
C SER A 72 -0.40 -2.33 -10.16
N THR A 73 -1.65 -2.23 -10.62
CA THR A 73 -2.03 -2.43 -12.03
C THR A 73 -1.91 -1.19 -12.91
N GLY A 74 -1.48 -0.04 -12.34
CA GLY A 74 -1.48 1.26 -13.01
C GLY A 74 -2.84 1.94 -13.05
N ARG A 75 -3.89 1.28 -12.56
CA ARG A 75 -5.24 1.84 -12.36
C ARG A 75 -5.75 1.46 -10.98
N VAL A 76 -6.43 2.39 -10.30
CA VAL A 76 -7.06 2.07 -9.02
C VAL A 76 -8.12 1.00 -9.25
N SER A 77 -7.97 -0.13 -8.57
CA SER A 77 -8.86 -1.28 -8.67
C SER A 77 -9.16 -1.83 -7.28
N THR A 78 -10.21 -2.64 -7.17
CA THR A 78 -10.60 -3.33 -5.94
C THR A 78 -10.48 -4.84 -6.15
N VAL A 79 -9.80 -5.50 -5.23
CA VAL A 79 -9.73 -6.96 -5.08
C VAL A 79 -10.94 -7.40 -4.25
N LEU A 80 -11.70 -8.38 -4.74
CA LEU A 80 -12.90 -8.91 -4.06
C LEU A 80 -12.56 -10.24 -3.37
N CYS A 81 -12.01 -10.21 -2.16
CA CYS A 81 -11.48 -11.41 -1.49
C CYS A 81 -12.57 -12.45 -1.17
N GLU A 82 -13.84 -12.06 -1.18
CA GLU A 82 -14.99 -12.97 -1.05
C GLU A 82 -15.24 -13.84 -2.30
N GLN A 83 -14.57 -13.55 -3.42
CA GLN A 83 -14.76 -14.25 -4.68
C GLN A 83 -13.43 -14.88 -5.17
N ILE A 84 -12.91 -15.82 -4.39
CA ILE A 84 -11.73 -16.62 -4.75
C ILE A 84 -12.11 -17.61 -5.86
N HIS A 85 -11.31 -17.66 -6.92
CA HIS A 85 -11.51 -18.56 -8.05
C HIS A 85 -10.33 -19.51 -8.21
N THR A 86 -10.64 -20.78 -8.45
CA THR A 86 -9.64 -21.76 -8.93
C THR A 86 -9.58 -21.67 -10.45
N VAL A 87 -8.41 -21.33 -10.99
CA VAL A 87 -8.20 -21.08 -12.41
C VAL A 87 -7.15 -22.04 -12.96
N ALA A 88 -7.44 -22.69 -14.09
CA ALA A 88 -6.46 -23.51 -14.79
C ALA A 88 -5.32 -22.64 -15.35
N VAL A 89 -4.08 -23.14 -15.27
CA VAL A 89 -2.89 -22.40 -15.71
C VAL A 89 -2.98 -21.96 -17.18
N GLU A 90 -3.64 -22.75 -18.03
CA GLU A 90 -3.87 -22.43 -19.45
C GLU A 90 -4.65 -21.12 -19.67
N ARG A 91 -5.38 -20.65 -18.65
CA ARG A 91 -6.13 -19.40 -18.68
C ARG A 91 -5.32 -18.19 -18.20
N ILE A 92 -4.12 -18.41 -17.66
CA ILE A 92 -3.21 -17.33 -17.30
C ILE A 92 -2.65 -16.73 -18.59
N GLY A 93 -3.01 -15.47 -18.83
CA GLY A 93 -2.55 -14.70 -19.96
C GLY A 93 -1.38 -13.80 -19.58
N LYS A 94 -1.45 -12.55 -20.05
CA LYS A 94 -0.35 -11.59 -19.92
C LYS A 94 -0.09 -11.19 -18.47
N TYR A 95 1.18 -11.15 -18.07
CA TYR A 95 1.64 -10.51 -16.83
C TYR A 95 1.35 -9.00 -16.84
N ILE A 96 0.80 -8.48 -15.74
CA ILE A 96 0.43 -7.07 -15.58
C ILE A 96 1.35 -6.37 -14.59
N GLY A 97 1.64 -7.00 -13.46
CA GLY A 97 2.41 -6.39 -12.38
C GLY A 97 2.44 -7.27 -11.13
N VAL A 98 2.92 -6.71 -10.04
CA VAL A 98 3.04 -7.38 -8.74
C VAL A 98 2.51 -6.46 -7.66
N CYS A 99 1.74 -7.01 -6.73
CA CYS A 99 1.27 -6.30 -5.54
C CYS A 99 2.45 -5.84 -4.69
N THR A 100 2.33 -4.66 -4.09
CA THR A 100 3.22 -4.23 -3.01
C THR A 100 3.02 -5.11 -1.76
N ALA A 101 4.00 -5.10 -0.86
CA ALA A 101 3.89 -5.82 0.41
C ALA A 101 2.65 -5.41 1.23
N GLN A 102 2.33 -4.11 1.25
CA GLN A 102 1.15 -3.60 1.95
C GLN A 102 -0.17 -4.09 1.31
N GLU A 103 -0.24 -4.08 -0.02
CA GLU A 103 -1.42 -4.60 -0.73
C GLU A 103 -1.61 -6.09 -0.45
N MET A 104 -0.52 -6.87 -0.47
CA MET A 104 -0.58 -8.29 -0.13
C MET A 104 -1.01 -8.54 1.31
N GLN A 105 -0.51 -7.76 2.27
CA GLN A 105 -0.94 -7.88 3.67
C GLN A 105 -2.46 -7.61 3.81
N ASN A 106 -2.97 -6.59 3.13
CA ASN A 106 -4.40 -6.28 3.15
C ASN A 106 -5.22 -7.39 2.50
N ILE A 107 -4.74 -7.96 1.39
CA ILE A 107 -5.36 -9.12 0.73
C ILE A 107 -5.38 -10.32 1.67
N ASP A 108 -4.30 -10.58 2.41
CA ASP A 108 -4.24 -11.69 3.38
C ASP A 108 -5.29 -11.54 4.48
N ILE A 109 -5.46 -10.31 5.00
CA ILE A 109 -6.51 -9.99 5.96
C ILE A 109 -7.90 -10.17 5.35
N GLY A 110 -8.12 -9.65 4.14
CA GLY A 110 -9.40 -9.78 3.44
C GLY A 110 -9.77 -11.24 3.15
N LEU A 111 -8.78 -12.07 2.79
CA LEU A 111 -8.95 -13.50 2.61
C LEU A 111 -9.29 -14.18 3.94
N MET A 112 -8.52 -13.94 5.01
CA MET A 112 -8.79 -14.49 6.34
C MET A 112 -10.21 -14.19 6.82
N ILE A 113 -10.67 -12.95 6.66
CA ILE A 113 -12.05 -12.54 6.98
C ILE A 113 -13.06 -13.27 6.09
N SER A 114 -12.80 -13.37 4.79
CA SER A 114 -13.72 -14.03 3.85
C SER A 114 -13.99 -15.50 4.19
N ILE A 115 -12.99 -16.23 4.67
CA ILE A 115 -13.11 -17.68 4.95
C ILE A 115 -13.21 -17.99 6.45
N GLY A 116 -13.26 -16.98 7.31
CA GLY A 116 -13.36 -17.15 8.77
C GLY A 116 -12.12 -17.79 9.41
N LEU A 117 -10.95 -17.67 8.78
CA LEU A 117 -9.68 -18.17 9.32
C LEU A 117 -8.94 -17.03 10.04
N GLY A 118 -9.43 -16.69 11.22
CA GLY A 118 -8.78 -15.79 12.17
C GLY A 118 -9.38 -16.08 13.55
N ASP A 119 -8.54 -16.44 14.52
CA ASP A 119 -8.99 -16.75 15.88
C ASP A 119 -9.90 -15.63 16.42
N GLY A 120 -10.97 -16.00 17.12
CA GLY A 120 -11.94 -15.09 17.75
C GLY A 120 -11.35 -14.22 18.86
N GLY A 121 -10.42 -13.33 18.51
CA GLY A 121 -9.69 -12.44 19.40
C GLY A 121 -9.30 -11.15 18.68
N THR A 122 -10.05 -10.08 18.95
CA THR A 122 -9.66 -8.68 18.70
C THR A 122 -9.47 -8.23 17.24
N THR A 123 -10.55 -8.29 16.45
CA THR A 123 -10.85 -7.12 15.61
C THR A 123 -12.16 -6.55 16.12
N LYS A 124 -12.07 -5.53 16.99
CA LYS A 124 -13.20 -4.62 17.19
C LYS A 124 -13.73 -4.26 15.81
N ASP A 125 -15.04 -4.22 15.64
CA ASP A 125 -15.70 -3.53 14.53
C ASP A 125 -15.04 -2.16 14.36
N LYS A 126 -13.99 -2.11 13.54
CA LYS A 126 -13.53 -0.90 12.90
C LYS A 126 -14.27 -0.94 11.58
N THR A 127 -15.43 -0.30 11.60
CA THR A 127 -15.85 0.55 10.49
C THR A 127 -14.61 1.03 9.74
N VAL A 128 -14.35 0.46 8.56
CA VAL A 128 -13.24 0.86 7.68
C VAL A 128 -13.51 2.22 7.00
N VAL A 129 -14.53 2.93 7.49
CA VAL A 129 -14.78 4.34 7.21
C VAL A 129 -14.04 5.15 8.26
N ALA A 130 -13.09 5.95 7.81
CA ALA A 130 -12.23 6.84 8.59
C ALA A 130 -11.12 6.17 9.40
N ASP A 131 -10.04 5.76 8.73
CA ASP A 131 -8.68 5.87 9.27
C ASP A 131 -7.62 5.69 8.15
N GLN A 132 -7.68 6.53 7.10
CA GLN A 132 -6.50 6.83 6.27
C GLN A 132 -5.74 8.05 6.79
N LYS A 133 -5.66 8.26 8.11
CA LYS A 133 -4.89 9.37 8.68
C LYS A 133 -3.90 9.02 9.80
N GLU A 134 -3.74 7.75 10.19
CA GLU A 134 -2.86 7.42 11.32
C GLU A 134 -1.62 6.58 11.02
N GLU A 135 -1.50 5.87 9.90
CA GLU A 135 -0.28 5.06 9.67
C GLU A 135 0.81 5.72 8.80
N LYS A 136 0.50 6.82 8.08
CA LYS A 136 1.56 7.72 7.57
C LYS A 136 2.13 8.68 8.63
N LYS A 137 1.42 8.86 9.76
CA LYS A 137 1.80 9.79 10.83
C LYS A 137 2.87 9.28 11.78
N ALA A 138 3.37 8.05 11.67
CA ALA A 138 4.39 7.54 12.60
C ALA A 138 5.82 7.66 12.04
N GLU A 139 5.99 7.56 10.72
CA GLU A 139 7.30 7.61 10.07
C GLU A 139 7.65 9.01 9.53
N GLU A 140 6.68 9.72 8.94
CA GLU A 140 6.84 11.13 8.55
C GLU A 140 7.03 12.00 9.81
N LYS A 141 6.29 11.74 10.89
CA LYS A 141 6.36 12.53 12.13
C LYS A 141 7.66 12.33 12.91
N LYS A 142 8.32 11.17 12.83
CA LYS A 142 9.66 10.99 13.41
C LYS A 142 10.72 11.78 12.65
N THR A 143 10.60 11.87 11.34
CA THR A 143 11.55 12.60 10.48
C THR A 143 11.30 14.11 10.56
N GLU A 144 10.04 14.56 10.51
CA GLU A 144 9.64 15.96 10.68
C GLU A 144 9.99 16.50 12.06
N THR A 145 9.78 15.73 13.14
CA THR A 145 10.14 16.17 14.50
C THR A 145 11.65 16.33 14.67
N LYS A 146 12.46 15.47 14.04
CA LYS A 146 13.92 15.55 14.10
C LYS A 146 14.45 16.76 13.33
N VAL A 147 13.94 16.99 12.12
CA VAL A 147 14.29 18.17 11.29
C VAL A 147 13.82 19.48 11.93
N GLN A 148 12.63 19.49 12.57
CA GLN A 148 12.11 20.66 13.28
C GLN A 148 12.91 21.00 14.55
N MET A 149 13.47 20.00 15.23
CA MET A 149 14.32 20.20 16.40
C MET A 149 15.69 20.77 16.01
N GLU A 150 16.33 20.22 14.97
CA GLU A 150 17.62 20.70 14.46
C GLU A 150 17.52 22.14 13.94
N THR A 151 16.47 22.46 13.17
CA THR A 151 16.23 23.83 12.69
C THR A 151 15.92 24.83 13.81
N ASN A 152 15.22 24.41 14.87
CA ASN A 152 14.97 25.27 16.04
C ASN A 152 16.26 25.52 16.85
N GLU A 153 17.13 24.52 17.01
CA GLU A 153 18.43 24.72 17.67
C GLU A 153 19.34 25.68 16.89
N GLU A 154 19.41 25.54 15.56
CA GLU A 154 20.17 26.45 14.70
C GLU A 154 19.61 27.89 14.75
N LEU A 155 18.28 28.04 14.76
CA LEU A 155 17.64 29.35 14.87
C LEU A 155 17.89 30.01 16.24
N ILE A 156 17.93 29.24 17.32
CA ILE A 156 18.24 29.73 18.67
C ILE A 156 19.70 30.17 18.75
N LYS A 157 20.64 29.40 18.19
CA LYS A 157 22.05 29.78 18.10
C LYS A 157 22.25 31.06 17.27
N ALA A 158 21.64 31.14 16.09
CA ALA A 158 21.74 32.33 15.25
C ALA A 158 21.13 33.59 15.91
N ARG A 159 20.01 33.44 16.64
CA ARG A 159 19.40 34.56 17.38
C ARG A 159 20.28 35.02 18.55
N THR A 160 20.85 34.08 19.31
CA THR A 160 21.73 34.41 20.45
C THR A 160 23.02 35.07 19.98
N GLU A 161 23.66 34.57 18.92
CA GLU A 161 24.82 35.22 18.31
C GLU A 161 24.50 36.64 17.84
N ARG A 162 23.40 36.82 17.08
CA ARG A 162 22.95 38.15 16.63
C ARG A 162 22.74 39.11 17.80
N ASP A 163 22.10 38.66 18.88
CA ASP A 163 21.82 39.50 20.04
C ASP A 163 23.10 39.87 20.81
N ILE A 164 24.09 38.97 20.87
CA ILE A 164 25.42 39.26 21.42
C ILE A 164 26.15 40.29 20.56
N PHE A 165 26.16 40.12 19.23
CA PHE A 165 26.79 41.08 18.32
C PHE A 165 26.12 42.45 18.39
N LYS A 166 24.79 42.49 18.48
CA LYS A 166 24.03 43.73 18.63
C LYS A 166 24.43 44.49 19.91
N LYS A 167 24.51 43.79 21.05
CA LYS A 167 24.95 44.39 22.31
C LYS A 167 26.38 44.92 22.24
N LEU A 168 27.28 44.20 21.60
CA LEU A 168 28.67 44.64 21.44
C LEU A 168 28.75 45.92 20.57
N TYR A 169 27.97 45.97 19.49
CA TYR A 169 27.88 47.16 18.65
C TYR A 169 27.32 48.35 19.40
N GLU A 170 26.21 48.18 20.14
CA GLU A 170 25.62 49.22 20.97
C GLU A 170 26.63 49.77 22.00
N GLN A 171 27.34 48.89 22.70
CA GLN A 171 28.39 49.30 23.65
C GLN A 171 29.55 50.06 22.99
N MET A 172 29.98 49.64 21.79
CA MET A 172 31.03 50.35 21.07
C MET A 172 30.55 51.72 20.58
N THR A 173 29.30 51.83 20.13
CA THR A 173 28.72 53.09 19.69
C THR A 173 28.52 54.07 20.84
N GLU A 174 28.07 53.60 22.01
CA GLU A 174 27.96 54.40 23.24
C GLU A 174 29.33 54.93 23.67
N ARG A 175 30.36 54.06 23.70
CA ARG A 175 31.74 54.47 24.03
C ARG A 175 32.38 55.43 23.04
N LEU A 176 31.91 55.48 21.79
CA LEU A 176 32.38 56.44 20.79
C LEU A 176 31.66 57.78 20.91
N LEU A 177 30.40 57.76 21.35
CA LEU A 177 29.61 58.97 21.64
C LEU A 177 30.08 59.65 22.94
N GLU A 178 30.36 58.88 23.99
CA GLU A 178 30.91 59.38 25.27
C GLU A 178 32.31 59.99 25.15
N ARG A 179 33.05 59.68 24.08
CA ARG A 179 34.41 60.20 23.84
C ARG A 179 34.42 61.51 23.05
N ARG A 180 33.24 62.06 22.72
CA ARG A 180 33.04 63.25 21.88
C ARG A 180 32.48 64.46 22.64
N GLU A 181 32.33 64.35 23.96
CA GLU A 181 32.18 65.48 24.91
C GLU A 181 33.49 65.69 25.68
#